data_AF-X1UZC5-F1
#
_entry.id   AF-X1UZC5-F1
#
_cell.length_a   1.000
_cell.length_b   1.000
_cell.length_c   1.000
_cell.angle_alpha   90.00
_cell.angle_beta   90.00
_cell.angle_gamma   90.00
#
_symmetry.space_group_name_H-M   'P 1'
#
loop_
_entity.id
_entity.type
_entity.pdbx_description
1 polymer ?
#
loop_
_entity_poly.entity_id
_entity_poly.type
_entity_poly.pdbx_seq_one_letter_code
_entity_poly.pdbx_strand_id
1 'polypeptide(L)'
;MIAEIPYAILIAGAALLGLYLANLFYDYNIPQYLSRKLGHLGGCVGFLLCPLLFSTFWWPLILTTGFTILLLYARAFKPKTFRGVGGSGRPQALAEIHFPATGIVLIGICWGLLGEPWLAIVPLTFMG
;
A
#
# COMPACT_ATOMS: atom_id res chain seq x y z
N MET A 1 -10.60 12.93 12.54
CA MET A 1 -9.12 12.99 12.48
C MET A 1 -8.43 12.50 13.75
N ILE A 2 -8.34 13.24 14.87
CA ILE A 2 -7.53 12.82 16.04
C ILE A 2 -8.01 11.49 16.65
N ALA A 3 -9.33 11.32 16.80
CA ALA A 3 -9.91 10.07 17.33
C ALA A 3 -9.64 8.83 16.44
N GLU A 4 -9.28 9.03 15.16
CA GLU A 4 -9.02 7.96 14.20
C GLU A 4 -7.52 7.58 14.14
N ILE A 5 -6.65 8.22 14.93
CA ILE A 5 -5.21 7.90 15.00
C ILE A 5 -4.95 6.41 15.26
N PRO A 6 -5.67 5.71 16.17
CA PRO A 6 -5.45 4.28 16.37
C PRO A 6 -5.64 3.46 15.10
N TYR A 7 -6.62 3.83 14.26
CA TYR A 7 -6.87 3.18 12.98
C TYR A 7 -5.75 3.49 11.97
N ALA A 8 -5.24 4.72 11.95
CA ALA A 8 -4.11 5.07 11.10
C ALA A 8 -2.85 4.26 11.45
N ILE A 9 -2.58 4.09 12.75
CA ILE A 9 -1.48 3.25 13.25
C ILE A 9 -1.70 1.78 12.86
N LEU A 10 -2.92 1.26 13.01
CA LEU A 10 -3.27 -0.10 12.62
C LEU A 10 -3.00 -0.36 11.14
N ILE A 11 -3.44 0.54 10.26
CA ILE A 11 -3.27 0.43 8.80
C ILE A 11 -1.80 0.53 8.41
N ALA A 12 -1.05 1.49 8.99
CA ALA A 12 0.38 1.59 8.76
C ALA A 12 1.13 0.32 9.20
N GLY A 13 0.79 -0.21 10.39
CA GLY A 13 1.34 -1.45 10.91
C GLY A 13 1.05 -2.64 10.00
N ALA A 14 -0.19 -2.77 9.51
CA ALA A 14 -0.57 -3.83 8.58
C ALA A 14 0.19 -3.76 7.25
N ALA A 15 0.37 -2.56 6.68
CA ALA A 15 1.14 -2.35 5.47
C ALA A 15 2.62 -2.75 5.66
N LEU A 16 3.25 -2.31 6.76
CA LEU A 16 4.63 -2.67 7.10
C LEU A 16 4.79 -4.17 7.39
N LEU A 17 3.82 -4.78 8.06
CA LEU A 17 3.78 -6.21 8.29
C LEU A 17 3.71 -6.98 6.97
N GLY A 18 2.89 -6.54 6.01
CA GLY A 18 2.83 -7.11 4.67
C GLY A 18 4.19 -7.09 3.94
N LEU A 19 4.91 -5.95 4.02
CA LEU A 19 6.26 -5.83 3.47
C LEU A 19 7.27 -6.74 4.18
N TYR A 20 7.20 -6.81 5.51
CA TYR A 20 8.05 -7.69 6.32
C TYR A 20 7.82 -9.16 5.96
N LEU A 21 6.57 -9.61 5.91
CA LEU A 21 6.24 -10.99 5.57
C LEU A 21 6.63 -11.33 4.14
N ALA A 22 6.48 -10.40 3.20
CA ALA A 22 6.96 -10.59 1.83
C ALA A 22 8.48 -10.82 1.78
N ASN A 23 9.26 -10.04 2.52
CA ASN A 23 10.70 -10.27 2.65
C ASN A 23 11.03 -11.60 3.30
N LEU A 24 10.33 -11.95 4.39
CA LEU A 24 10.53 -13.22 5.09
C LEU A 24 10.33 -14.39 4.12
N PHE A 25 9.24 -14.37 3.35
CA PHE A 25 8.94 -15.42 2.36
C PHE A 25 10.04 -15.50 1.30
N TYR A 26 10.48 -14.35 0.80
CA TYR A 26 11.57 -14.28 -0.16
C TYR A 26 12.87 -14.89 0.39
N ASP A 27 13.21 -14.60 1.65
CA ASP A 27 14.42 -15.13 2.32
C ASP A 27 14.36 -16.65 2.54
N TYR A 28 13.16 -17.21 2.71
CA TYR A 28 12.93 -18.66 2.72
C TYR A 28 12.92 -19.29 1.32
N ASN A 29 13.34 -18.56 0.28
CA ASN A 29 13.35 -19.00 -1.11
C ASN A 29 11.96 -19.38 -1.65
N ILE A 30 10.89 -18.83 -1.07
CA ILE A 30 9.55 -18.95 -1.65
C ILE A 30 9.54 -18.16 -2.96
N PRO A 31 8.96 -18.69 -4.06
CA PRO A 31 8.92 -18.01 -5.34
C PRO A 31 8.43 -16.57 -5.23
N GLN A 32 9.13 -15.65 -5.88
CA GLN A 32 8.91 -14.20 -5.73
C GLN A 32 7.48 -13.75 -6.10
N TYR A 33 6.81 -14.46 -7.03
CA TYR A 33 5.42 -14.17 -7.38
C TYR A 33 4.44 -14.48 -6.24
N LEU A 34 4.79 -15.39 -5.32
CA LEU A 34 4.03 -15.68 -4.09
C LEU A 34 4.44 -14.73 -2.95
N SER A 35 5.73 -14.50 -2.74
CA SER A 35 6.20 -13.59 -1.67
C SER A 35 5.59 -12.19 -1.81
N ARG A 36 5.52 -11.68 -3.05
CA ARG A 36 4.94 -10.37 -3.36
C ARG A 36 3.45 -10.27 -3.05
N LYS A 37 2.71 -11.38 -3.10
CA LYS A 37 1.28 -11.38 -2.79
C LYS A 37 1.00 -11.02 -1.34
N LEU A 38 1.95 -11.20 -0.42
CA LEU A 38 1.81 -10.75 0.96
C LEU A 38 1.84 -9.22 1.09
N GLY A 39 2.72 -8.56 0.35
CA GLY A 39 2.75 -7.09 0.29
C GLY A 39 1.46 -6.54 -0.32
N HIS A 40 0.97 -7.17 -1.38
CA HIS A 40 -0.30 -6.82 -2.01
C HIS A 40 -1.51 -7.03 -1.09
N LEU A 41 -1.56 -8.18 -0.39
CA LEU A 41 -2.63 -8.49 0.54
C LEU A 41 -2.69 -7.48 1.69
N GLY A 42 -1.53 -7.13 2.27
CA GLY A 42 -1.45 -6.09 3.30
C GLY A 42 -1.97 -4.74 2.80
N GLY A 43 -1.56 -4.33 1.60
CA GLY A 43 -2.06 -3.11 0.96
C GLY A 43 -3.56 -3.12 0.67
N CYS A 44 -4.08 -4.21 0.09
CA CYS A 44 -5.50 -4.33 -0.27
C CYS A 44 -6.41 -4.36 0.96
N VAL A 45 -6.03 -5.10 1.99
CA VAL A 45 -6.77 -5.11 3.25
C VAL A 45 -6.73 -3.73 3.89
N GLY A 46 -5.58 -3.06 3.88
CA GLY A 46 -5.46 -1.69 4.35
C GLY A 46 -6.42 -0.73 3.63
N PHE A 47 -6.43 -0.76 2.28
CA PHE A 47 -7.35 0.04 1.49
C PHE A 47 -8.81 -0.29 1.75
N LEU A 48 -9.18 -1.58 1.79
CA LEU A 48 -10.56 -2.03 2.00
C LEU A 48 -11.14 -1.57 3.35
N LEU A 49 -10.29 -1.48 4.37
CA LEU A 49 -10.69 -1.00 5.69
C LEU A 49 -10.86 0.52 5.76
N CYS A 50 -10.24 1.30 4.86
CA CYS A 50 -10.28 2.75 4.94
C CYS A 50 -11.70 3.35 4.96
N PRO A 51 -12.64 2.98 4.06
CA PRO A 51 -14.02 3.48 4.08
C PRO A 51 -14.79 3.14 5.35
N LEU A 52 -14.38 2.08 6.06
CA LEU A 52 -15.03 1.61 7.28
C LEU A 52 -14.48 2.29 8.54
N LEU A 53 -13.20 2.68 8.51
CA LEU A 53 -12.48 3.20 9.66
C LEU A 53 -12.36 4.72 9.69
N PHE A 54 -12.43 5.38 8.53
CA PHE A 54 -12.22 6.82 8.43
C PHE A 54 -13.46 7.53 7.89
N SER A 55 -13.83 8.63 8.55
CA SER A 55 -14.94 9.49 8.15
C SER A 55 -14.60 10.39 6.95
N THR A 56 -13.31 10.65 6.70
CA THR A 56 -12.84 11.54 5.64
C THR A 56 -11.61 10.97 4.95
N PHE A 57 -11.32 11.48 3.75
CA PHE A 57 -10.23 11.01 2.89
C PHE A 57 -8.82 11.32 3.42
N TRP A 58 -8.66 12.21 4.41
CA TRP A 58 -7.35 12.73 4.82
C TRP A 58 -6.40 11.66 5.35
N TRP A 59 -6.86 10.80 6.25
CA TRP A 59 -6.02 9.71 6.77
C TRP A 59 -5.61 8.71 5.68
N PRO A 60 -6.55 8.16 4.88
CA PRO A 60 -6.22 7.34 3.73
C PRO A 60 -5.21 8.02 2.79
N LEU A 61 -5.38 9.32 2.50
CA LEU A 61 -4.50 10.08 1.63
C LEU A 61 -3.09 10.23 2.22
N ILE A 62 -2.98 10.59 3.50
CA ILE A 62 -1.71 10.74 4.22
C ILE A 62 -0.96 9.40 4.25
N LEU A 63 -1.65 8.32 4.64
CA LEU A 63 -1.07 6.98 4.72
C LEU A 63 -0.59 6.49 3.36
N THR A 64 -1.41 6.66 2.33
CA THR A 64 -1.08 6.23 0.96
C THR A 64 0.08 7.04 0.37
N THR A 65 0.10 8.35 0.62
CA THR A 65 1.20 9.23 0.20
C THR A 65 2.49 8.88 0.93
N GLY A 66 2.43 8.73 2.25
CA GLY A 66 3.58 8.33 3.07
C GLY A 66 4.14 6.97 2.66
N PHE A 67 3.27 6.00 2.38
CA PHE A 67 3.69 4.69 1.90
C PHE A 67 4.33 4.76 0.51
N THR A 68 3.78 5.56 -0.41
CA THR A 68 4.38 5.80 -1.74
C THR A 68 5.78 6.39 -1.61
N ILE A 69 5.95 7.40 -0.73
CA ILE A 69 7.26 8.03 -0.46
C ILE A 69 8.23 7.04 0.16
N LEU A 70 7.79 6.21 1.12
CA LEU A 70 8.60 5.15 1.72
C LEU A 70 9.15 4.20 0.65
N LEU A 71 8.29 3.73 -0.27
CA LEU A 71 8.70 2.83 -1.33
C LEU A 71 9.63 3.50 -2.35
N LEU A 72 9.35 4.75 -2.73
CA LEU A 72 10.24 5.56 -3.57
C LEU A 72 11.62 5.74 -2.93
N TYR A 73 11.66 6.09 -1.65
CA TYR A 73 12.90 6.26 -0.91
C TYR A 73 13.69 4.95 -0.85
N ALA A 74 13.02 3.85 -0.48
CA ALA A 74 13.66 2.54 -0.45
C ALA A 74 14.20 2.17 -1.83
N ARG A 75 13.43 2.43 -2.89
CA ARG A 75 13.87 2.16 -4.26
C ARG A 75 15.10 2.96 -4.66
N ALA A 76 15.16 4.24 -4.32
CA ALA A 76 16.25 5.14 -4.70
C ALA A 76 17.53 4.90 -3.88
N PHE A 77 17.41 4.68 -2.57
CA PHE A 77 18.55 4.70 -1.65
C PHE A 77 18.86 3.36 -0.97
N LYS A 78 17.87 2.46 -0.88
CA LYS A 78 18.00 1.17 -0.16
C LYS A 78 17.24 0.04 -0.89
N PRO A 79 17.58 -0.27 -2.17
CA PRO A 79 16.73 -1.11 -3.03
C PRO A 79 16.56 -2.56 -2.55
N LYS A 80 17.41 -3.01 -1.62
CA LYS A 80 17.32 -4.35 -1.00
C LYS A 80 16.38 -4.42 0.21
N THR A 81 15.88 -3.27 0.70
CA THR A 81 15.04 -3.21 1.90
C THR A 81 13.72 -3.97 1.72
N PHE A 82 13.05 -3.85 0.57
CA PHE A 82 11.78 -4.52 0.27
C PHE A 82 11.93 -5.53 -0.88
N ARG A 83 12.96 -6.37 -0.79
CA ARG A 83 13.32 -7.39 -1.80
C ARG A 83 12.20 -8.38 -2.13
N GLY A 84 11.32 -8.66 -1.17
CA GLY A 84 10.22 -9.63 -1.34
C GLY A 84 9.02 -9.14 -2.14
N VAL A 85 8.91 -7.83 -2.41
CA VAL A 85 7.81 -7.23 -3.19
C VAL A 85 8.24 -6.70 -4.57
N GLY A 86 9.55 -6.72 -4.87
CA GLY A 86 10.05 -6.27 -6.17
C GLY A 86 9.53 -7.11 -7.34
N GLY A 87 9.59 -6.57 -8.55
CA GLY A 87 9.25 -7.30 -9.77
C GLY A 87 10.21 -8.46 -10.04
N SER A 88 9.67 -9.66 -10.28
CA SER A 88 10.44 -10.85 -10.64
C SER A 88 11.19 -10.66 -11.96
N GLY A 89 12.53 -10.61 -11.90
CA GLY A 89 13.40 -10.58 -13.07
C GLY A 89 13.34 -9.30 -13.92
N ARG A 90 12.61 -8.26 -13.49
CA ARG A 90 12.51 -6.97 -14.20
C ARG A 90 12.89 -5.82 -13.27
N PRO A 91 14.18 -5.44 -13.21
CA PRO A 91 14.62 -4.34 -12.37
C PRO A 91 13.87 -3.04 -12.64
N GLN A 92 13.37 -2.82 -13.86
CA GLN A 92 12.64 -1.63 -14.28
C GLN A 92 11.18 -1.57 -13.80
N ALA A 93 10.62 -2.66 -13.29
CA ALA A 93 9.22 -2.69 -12.85
C ALA A 93 9.07 -1.97 -11.49
N LEU A 94 8.35 -0.84 -11.48
CA LEU A 94 8.04 -0.03 -10.30
C LEU A 94 6.60 -0.25 -9.82
N ALA A 95 6.05 -1.44 -10.06
CA ALA A 95 4.64 -1.73 -9.80
C ALA A 95 4.28 -1.53 -8.31
N GLU A 96 5.20 -1.84 -7.41
CA GLU A 96 5.07 -1.62 -5.97
C GLU A 96 4.89 -0.14 -5.60
N ILE A 97 5.44 0.79 -6.39
CA ILE A 97 5.29 2.24 -6.20
C ILE A 97 4.06 2.77 -6.93
N HIS A 98 3.82 2.32 -8.16
CA HIS A 98 2.69 2.77 -8.96
C HIS A 98 1.36 2.43 -8.30
N PHE A 99 1.27 1.27 -7.65
CA PHE A 99 0.05 0.83 -6.97
C PHE A 99 -0.45 1.83 -5.91
N PRO A 100 0.31 2.16 -4.85
CA PRO A 100 -0.13 3.17 -3.89
C PRO A 100 -0.16 4.58 -4.50
N ALA A 101 0.68 4.91 -5.48
CA ALA A 101 0.61 6.22 -6.15
C ALA A 101 -0.74 6.44 -6.87
N THR A 102 -1.28 5.42 -7.53
CA THR A 102 -2.65 5.45 -8.10
C THR A 102 -3.69 5.69 -7.01
N GLY A 103 -3.48 5.12 -5.81
CA GLY A 103 -4.34 5.37 -4.65
C GLY A 103 -4.41 6.83 -4.23
N ILE A 104 -3.31 7.59 -4.32
CA ILE A 104 -3.30 9.03 -4.03
C ILE A 104 -4.30 9.75 -4.93
N VAL A 105 -4.28 9.47 -6.23
CA VAL A 105 -5.16 10.10 -7.23
C VAL A 105 -6.63 9.70 -6.99
N LEU A 106 -6.90 8.41 -6.80
CA LEU A 106 -8.26 7.93 -6.59
C LEU A 106 -8.85 8.44 -5.27
N ILE A 107 -8.08 8.43 -4.18
CA ILE A 107 -8.54 8.97 -2.89
C ILE A 107 -8.77 10.47 -3.00
N GLY A 108 -7.84 11.22 -3.61
CA GLY A 108 -7.98 12.66 -3.77
C GLY A 108 -9.19 13.07 -4.60
N ILE A 109 -9.43 12.39 -5.73
CA ILE A 109 -10.52 12.73 -6.63
C ILE A 109 -11.83 12.11 -6.16
N CYS A 110 -11.91 10.78 -6.08
CA CYS A 110 -13.18 10.10 -5.86
C CYS A 110 -13.69 10.30 -4.42
N TRP A 111 -12.82 10.24 -3.41
CA TRP A 111 -13.25 10.50 -2.04
C TRP A 111 -13.16 11.99 -1.69
N GLY A 112 -12.04 12.64 -2.01
CA GLY A 112 -11.81 14.04 -1.65
C GLY A 112 -12.71 15.05 -2.38
N LEU A 113 -12.87 14.91 -3.69
CA LEU A 113 -13.69 15.83 -4.50
C LEU A 113 -15.13 15.37 -4.66
N LEU A 114 -15.37 14.08 -4.90
CA LEU A 114 -16.72 13.56 -5.15
C LEU A 114 -17.43 13.07 -3.89
N GLY A 115 -16.72 12.90 -2.77
CA GLY A 115 -17.31 12.39 -1.53
C GLY A 115 -17.61 10.89 -1.54
N GLU A 116 -17.08 10.14 -2.51
CA GLU A 116 -17.41 8.74 -2.77
C GLU A 116 -16.24 7.80 -2.35
N PRO A 117 -16.19 7.32 -1.10
CA PRO A 117 -15.08 6.51 -0.59
C PRO A 117 -14.94 5.15 -1.29
N TRP A 118 -16.05 4.48 -1.59
CA TRP A 118 -16.02 3.18 -2.25
C TRP A 118 -15.53 3.26 -3.69
N LEU A 119 -15.87 4.35 -4.39
CA LEU A 119 -15.38 4.61 -5.74
C LEU A 119 -13.85 4.80 -5.76
N ALA A 120 -13.28 5.36 -4.68
CA ALA A 120 -11.83 5.47 -4.54
C ALA A 120 -11.13 4.12 -4.28
N ILE A 121 -11.76 3.23 -3.50
CA ILE A 121 -11.11 2.06 -2.90
C ILE A 121 -11.31 0.77 -3.71
N VAL A 122 -12.50 0.53 -4.26
CA VAL A 122 -12.79 -0.70 -5.02
C VAL A 122 -11.81 -0.92 -6.17
N PRO A 123 -11.47 0.08 -7.02
CA PRO A 123 -10.50 -0.12 -8.08
C PRO A 123 -9.11 -0.53 -7.56
N LEU A 124 -8.67 0.03 -6.42
CA LEU A 124 -7.39 -0.33 -5.80
C LEU A 124 -7.38 -1.78 -5.33
N THR A 125 -8.49 -2.27 -4.77
CA THR A 125 -8.58 -3.68 -4.36
C THR A 125 -8.58 -4.66 -5.52
N PHE A 126 -9.01 -4.24 -6.73
CA PHE A 126 -8.95 -5.07 -7.93
C PHE A 126 -7.55 -5.16 -8.54
N MET A 127 -6.69 -4.17 -8.28
CA MET A 127 -5.32 -4.09 -8.82
C MET A 127 -4.27 -4.90 -8.02
N GLY A 128 -4.64 -5.46 -6.84
CA GLY A 128 -3.76 -6.25 -5.96
C GLY A 128 -3.52 -7.71 -6.35
#